data_AF-A0AAJ5Z8R6-F1
#
_entry.id   AF-A0AAJ5Z8R6-F1
#
_cell.length_a   1.000
_cell.length_b   1.000
_cell.length_c   1.000
_cell.angle_alpha   90.00
_cell.angle_beta   90.00
_cell.angle_gamma   90.00
#
_symmetry.space_group_name_H-M   'P 1'
#
loop_
_entity.id
_entity.type
_entity.pdbx_description
1 polymer ?
#
loop_
_entity_poly.entity_id
_entity_poly.type
_entity_poly.pdbx_seq_one_letter_code
_entity_poly.pdbx_strand_id
1 'polypeptide(L)'
;MLTVEIGVGLVSGGVFFLVLGLIMFFDATLLAMGNVLFVSGISLLIGPQKTLMFFSRKQKIRGTVCFFTGMVLVFLRWALIGMVVEMIGFLNLFGIVVFGDSLVDNGNGTYKLTNHEWPAPCCTWQGRFSNGPTWPEELAGLLHVSHVQDFAYGGSTSNNKNVQGKSGYNESIPVPDLVTQVSKYLRTAKDQRADPHAVYILSTGSNDLYYGSQKSLHLLKMADEAVDTIKCEAKRLIHLGANTVVLTSITDMGLTPSFRHYGNLVMRGGSNAYMLRFNQNIREAVKELQQPNIQVMLANLYKYSEDIYKSAHRHGIKNTTDACLQGFSKTEKQHGVKKHRCDNPDEYLYWDLFHPTNRAHQLLAQATKSDLF
;
A
#
# COMPACT_ATOMS: atom_id res chain seq x y z
N MET A 1 25.53 11.69 -10.53
CA MET A 1 24.85 12.82 -9.86
C MET A 1 24.24 13.76 -10.90
N LEU A 2 25.05 14.41 -11.74
CA LEU A 2 24.55 15.36 -12.77
C LEU A 2 23.49 14.77 -13.74
N THR A 3 23.67 13.54 -14.22
CA THR A 3 22.71 12.87 -15.12
C THR A 3 21.36 12.57 -14.47
N VAL A 4 21.37 12.31 -13.16
CA VAL A 4 20.14 12.02 -12.40
C VAL A 4 19.36 13.32 -12.19
N GLU A 5 20.04 14.41 -11.82
CA GLU A 5 19.41 15.73 -11.65
C GLU A 5 18.78 16.25 -12.95
N ILE A 6 19.48 16.10 -14.08
CA ILE A 6 18.93 16.41 -15.42
C ILE A 6 17.73 15.51 -15.73
N GLY A 7 17.82 14.22 -15.40
CA GLY A 7 16.71 13.28 -15.54
C GLY A 7 15.47 13.70 -14.76
N VAL A 8 15.62 14.09 -13.49
CA VAL A 8 14.52 14.62 -12.65
C VAL A 8 13.94 15.90 -13.26
N GLY A 9 14.78 16.82 -13.74
CA GLY A 9 14.34 18.06 -14.37
C GLY A 9 13.51 17.82 -15.64
N LEU A 10 13.93 16.88 -16.48
CA LEU A 10 13.20 16.50 -17.70
C LEU A 10 11.89 15.79 -17.42
N VAL A 11 11.84 14.88 -16.43
CA VAL A 11 10.58 14.26 -16.00
C VAL A 11 9.61 15.32 -15.47
N SER A 12 10.09 16.22 -14.61
CA SER A 12 9.26 17.29 -14.03
C SER A 12 8.74 18.25 -15.10
N GLY A 13 9.59 18.65 -16.04
CA GLY A 13 9.19 19.46 -17.20
C GLY A 13 8.20 18.73 -18.10
N GLY A 14 8.40 17.44 -18.34
CA GLY A 14 7.47 16.60 -19.09
C GLY A 14 6.08 16.59 -18.47
N VAL A 15 6.00 16.34 -17.16
CA VAL A 15 4.72 16.37 -16.42
C VAL A 15 4.08 17.76 -16.48
N PHE A 16 4.86 18.84 -16.33
CA PHE A 16 4.36 20.21 -16.45
C PHE A 16 3.69 20.45 -17.81
N PHE A 17 4.35 20.08 -18.91
CA PHE A 17 3.79 20.27 -20.26
C PHE A 17 2.59 19.35 -20.54
N LEU A 18 2.57 18.14 -19.97
CA LEU A 18 1.39 17.26 -20.05
C LEU A 18 0.17 17.89 -19.36
N VAL A 19 0.36 18.38 -18.13
CA VAL A 19 -0.72 19.04 -17.36
C VAL A 19 -1.17 20.32 -18.06
N LEU A 20 -0.23 21.14 -18.54
CA LEU A 20 -0.55 22.37 -19.26
C LEU A 20 -1.31 22.07 -20.57
N GLY A 21 -0.88 21.05 -21.32
CA GLY A 21 -1.56 20.60 -22.53
C GLY A 21 -2.99 20.11 -22.27
N LEU A 22 -3.22 19.42 -21.14
CA LEU A 22 -4.56 19.04 -20.70
C LEU A 22 -5.43 20.26 -20.36
N ILE A 23 -4.90 21.22 -19.60
CA ILE A 23 -5.61 22.46 -19.22
C ILE A 23 -5.96 23.29 -20.45
N MET A 24 -5.07 23.32 -21.45
CA MET A 24 -5.27 24.02 -22.72
C MET A 24 -6.11 23.19 -23.71
N PHE A 25 -7.05 22.39 -23.22
CA PHE A 25 -7.99 21.57 -24.00
C PHE A 25 -7.31 20.58 -24.96
N PHE A 26 -6.39 19.77 -24.42
CA PHE A 26 -5.66 18.75 -25.16
C PHE A 26 -4.80 19.33 -26.30
N ASP A 27 -4.06 20.40 -26.01
CA ASP A 27 -3.09 20.95 -26.97
C ASP A 27 -2.04 19.88 -27.33
N ALA A 28 -2.10 19.42 -28.58
CA ALA A 28 -1.27 18.34 -29.07
C ALA A 28 0.24 18.65 -29.00
N THR A 29 0.62 19.92 -29.11
CA THR A 29 2.02 20.34 -29.11
C THR A 29 2.60 20.26 -27.71
N LEU A 30 1.88 20.78 -26.71
CA LEU A 30 2.28 20.72 -25.31
C LEU A 30 2.30 19.27 -24.81
N LEU A 31 1.29 18.47 -25.17
CA LEU A 31 1.25 17.04 -24.82
C LEU A 31 2.43 16.27 -25.45
N ALA A 32 2.74 16.52 -26.73
CA ALA A 32 3.86 15.89 -27.41
C ALA A 32 5.21 16.28 -26.77
N MET A 33 5.42 17.56 -26.46
CA MET A 33 6.60 18.02 -25.72
C MET A 33 6.69 17.33 -24.36
N GLY A 34 5.57 17.24 -23.65
CA GLY A 34 5.46 16.54 -22.38
C GLY A 34 5.93 15.09 -22.46
N ASN A 35 5.45 14.35 -23.45
CA ASN A 35 5.82 12.94 -23.67
C ASN A 35 7.30 12.76 -24.01
N VAL A 36 7.87 13.59 -24.87
CA VAL A 36 9.30 13.53 -25.23
C VAL A 36 10.16 13.77 -23.99
N LEU A 37 9.88 14.85 -23.26
CA LEU A 37 10.64 15.20 -22.06
C LEU A 37 10.52 14.12 -20.98
N PHE A 38 9.33 13.55 -20.80
CA PHE A 38 9.09 12.47 -19.83
C PHE A 38 9.89 11.20 -20.17
N VAL A 39 9.81 10.71 -21.41
CA VAL A 39 10.52 9.50 -21.84
C VAL A 39 12.05 9.71 -21.83
N SER A 40 12.53 10.88 -22.27
CA SER A 40 13.95 11.24 -22.18
C SER A 40 14.42 11.34 -20.72
N GLY A 41 13.60 11.92 -19.84
CA GLY A 41 13.88 12.01 -18.41
C GLY A 41 14.00 10.64 -17.74
N ILE A 42 13.02 9.74 -17.95
CA ILE A 42 13.08 8.35 -17.46
C ILE A 42 14.30 7.61 -18.02
N SER A 43 14.64 7.84 -19.30
CA SER A 43 15.82 7.24 -19.93
C SER A 43 17.13 7.65 -19.25
N LEU A 44 17.23 8.90 -18.80
CA LEU A 44 18.41 9.41 -18.10
C LEU A 44 18.45 9.01 -16.62
N LEU A 45 17.29 8.87 -15.97
CA LEU A 45 17.18 8.38 -14.59
C LEU A 45 17.58 6.91 -14.45
N ILE A 46 17.03 6.06 -15.32
CA ILE A 46 17.22 4.60 -15.24
C ILE A 46 18.47 4.17 -16.01
N GLY A 47 18.86 4.92 -17.03
CA GLY A 47 19.96 4.63 -17.95
C GLY A 47 19.46 4.09 -19.30
N PRO A 48 20.00 4.55 -20.45
CA PRO A 48 19.44 4.29 -21.78
C PRO A 48 19.31 2.80 -22.12
N GLN A 49 20.32 2.00 -21.78
CA GLN A 49 20.32 0.55 -22.03
C GLN A 49 19.23 -0.16 -21.23
N LYS A 50 19.04 0.22 -19.96
CA LYS A 50 18.01 -0.37 -19.09
C LYS A 50 16.61 0.04 -19.53
N THR A 51 16.44 1.28 -19.98
CA THR A 51 15.18 1.77 -20.54
C THR A 51 14.83 1.09 -21.86
N LEU A 52 15.81 0.90 -22.76
CA LEU A 52 15.59 0.20 -24.02
C LEU A 52 15.21 -1.27 -23.77
N MET A 53 15.89 -1.95 -22.84
CA MET A 53 15.50 -3.30 -22.41
C MET A 53 14.12 -3.33 -21.75
N PHE A 54 13.75 -2.30 -20.98
CA PHE A 54 12.45 -2.21 -20.33
C PHE A 54 11.31 -2.20 -21.37
N PHE A 55 11.42 -1.34 -22.39
CA PHE A 55 10.39 -1.20 -23.42
C PHE A 55 10.43 -2.33 -24.48
N SER A 56 11.60 -2.90 -24.78
CA SER A 56 11.76 -3.90 -25.86
C SER A 56 11.53 -5.36 -25.42
N ARG A 57 11.10 -5.60 -24.18
CA ARG A 57 10.82 -6.94 -23.66
C ARG A 57 9.56 -7.53 -24.31
N LYS A 58 9.66 -8.77 -24.80
CA LYS A 58 8.55 -9.51 -25.45
C LYS A 58 7.25 -9.54 -24.62
N GLN A 59 7.34 -9.54 -23.29
CA GLN A 59 6.16 -9.56 -22.42
C GLN A 59 5.50 -8.18 -22.24
N LYS A 60 6.26 -7.10 -22.40
CA LYS A 60 5.77 -5.71 -22.34
C LYS A 60 5.40 -5.14 -23.70
N ILE A 61 5.69 -5.84 -24.80
CA ILE A 61 5.58 -5.28 -26.14
C ILE A 61 4.18 -4.76 -26.46
N ARG A 62 3.12 -5.34 -25.89
CA ARG A 62 1.75 -4.83 -26.03
C ARG A 62 1.55 -3.48 -25.32
N GLY A 63 2.02 -3.35 -24.08
CA GLY A 63 1.98 -2.09 -23.32
C GLY A 63 2.89 -1.02 -23.92
N THR A 64 4.11 -1.40 -24.33
CA THR A 64 5.06 -0.55 -25.05
C THR A 64 4.47 -0.07 -26.37
N VAL A 65 3.96 -0.97 -27.21
CA VAL A 65 3.34 -0.60 -28.50
C VAL A 65 2.16 0.31 -28.26
N CYS A 66 1.29 0.01 -27.29
CA CYS A 66 0.15 0.86 -26.95
C CYS A 66 0.61 2.26 -26.48
N PHE A 67 1.58 2.34 -25.56
CA PHE A 67 2.14 3.60 -25.05
C PHE A 67 2.74 4.45 -26.17
N PHE A 68 3.64 3.89 -26.98
CA PHE A 68 4.24 4.62 -28.10
C PHE A 68 3.26 4.90 -29.25
N THR A 69 2.25 4.05 -29.47
CA THR A 69 1.17 4.34 -30.44
C THR A 69 0.34 5.53 -29.98
N GLY A 70 -0.01 5.58 -28.68
CA GLY A 70 -0.68 6.73 -28.09
C GLY A 70 0.15 8.01 -28.26
N MET A 71 1.45 7.93 -27.97
CA MET A 71 2.38 9.05 -28.19
C MET A 71 2.40 9.50 -29.66
N VAL A 72 2.48 8.59 -30.63
CA VAL A 72 2.42 8.91 -32.07
C VAL A 72 1.08 9.55 -32.44
N LEU A 73 -0.04 9.09 -31.89
CA LEU A 73 -1.35 9.69 -32.13
C LEU A 73 -1.41 11.14 -31.62
N VAL A 74 -0.79 11.44 -30.48
CA VAL A 74 -0.64 12.82 -29.98
C VAL A 74 0.14 13.67 -30.98
N PHE A 75 1.25 13.17 -31.53
CA PHE A 75 2.00 13.86 -32.59
C PHE A 75 1.18 14.10 -33.86
N LEU A 76 0.27 13.19 -34.20
CA LEU A 76 -0.63 13.30 -35.35
C LEU A 76 -1.85 14.19 -35.07
N ARG A 77 -1.86 14.95 -33.96
CA ARG A 77 -2.94 15.83 -33.51
C ARG A 77 -4.24 15.11 -33.11
N TRP A 78 -4.18 13.81 -32.87
CA TRP A 78 -5.29 13.03 -32.30
C TRP A 78 -5.14 12.97 -30.78
N ALA A 79 -4.95 14.13 -30.14
CA ALA A 79 -4.48 14.25 -28.77
C ALA A 79 -5.36 13.51 -27.75
N LEU A 80 -6.68 13.65 -27.81
CA LEU A 80 -7.59 12.98 -26.89
C LEU A 80 -7.50 11.44 -26.99
N ILE A 81 -7.56 10.91 -28.20
CA ILE A 81 -7.50 9.46 -28.45
C ILE A 81 -6.10 8.94 -28.10
N GLY A 82 -5.06 9.67 -28.50
CA GLY A 82 -3.67 9.36 -28.18
C GLY A 82 -3.44 9.27 -26.67
N MET A 83 -3.95 10.23 -25.90
CA MET A 83 -3.86 10.22 -24.43
C MET A 83 -4.56 9.02 -23.80
N VAL A 84 -5.75 8.64 -24.29
CA VAL A 84 -6.47 7.45 -23.79
C VAL A 84 -5.66 6.17 -24.08
N VAL A 85 -5.17 6.02 -25.31
CA VAL A 85 -4.36 4.86 -25.73
C VAL A 85 -3.04 4.82 -24.94
N GLU A 86 -2.38 5.96 -24.76
CA GLU A 86 -1.15 6.10 -24.00
C GLU A 86 -1.34 5.73 -22.53
N MET A 87 -2.42 6.20 -21.90
CA MET A 87 -2.76 5.86 -20.52
C MET A 87 -2.99 4.35 -20.36
N ILE A 88 -3.69 3.70 -21.30
CA ILE A 88 -3.85 2.23 -21.32
C ILE A 88 -2.48 1.55 -21.45
N GLY A 89 -1.60 2.05 -22.31
CA GLY A 89 -0.24 1.53 -22.46
C GLY A 89 0.59 1.66 -21.19
N PHE A 90 0.55 2.83 -20.54
CA PHE A 90 1.28 3.15 -19.32
C PHE A 90 0.82 2.29 -18.13
N LEU A 91 -0.50 2.13 -17.94
CA LEU A 91 -1.05 1.27 -16.89
C LEU A 91 -0.67 -0.21 -17.07
N ASN A 92 -0.50 -0.67 -18.31
CA ASN A 92 0.02 -2.00 -18.61
C ASN A 92 1.56 -2.11 -18.49
N LEU A 93 2.26 -1.00 -18.25
CA LEU A 93 3.70 -0.96 -18.05
C LEU A 93 4.09 -0.95 -16.58
N PHE A 94 3.23 -0.43 -15.69
CA PHE A 94 3.47 -0.23 -14.25
C PHE A 94 2.17 -0.30 -13.42
N GLY A 95 2.13 -1.15 -12.39
CA GLY A 95 0.99 -1.19 -11.46
C GLY A 95 1.37 -1.73 -10.08
N ILE A 96 0.71 -1.25 -9.03
CA ILE A 96 0.80 -1.84 -7.69
C ILE A 96 -0.54 -2.53 -7.41
N VAL A 97 -0.48 -3.79 -6.99
CA VAL A 97 -1.65 -4.56 -6.54
C VAL A 97 -1.49 -4.81 -5.04
N VAL A 98 -2.49 -4.44 -4.26
CA VAL A 98 -2.41 -4.49 -2.79
C VAL A 98 -3.47 -5.43 -2.24
N PHE A 99 -3.04 -6.28 -1.32
CA PHE A 99 -3.88 -7.15 -0.52
C PHE A 99 -3.57 -6.91 0.95
N GLY A 100 -4.59 -6.88 1.78
CA GLY A 100 -4.38 -6.65 3.20
C GLY A 100 -5.58 -6.20 3.99
N ASP A 101 -5.27 -5.44 5.02
CA ASP A 101 -6.22 -4.93 6.00
C ASP A 101 -6.38 -3.40 5.95
N SER A 102 -6.73 -2.79 7.09
CA SER A 102 -7.02 -1.37 7.21
C SER A 102 -5.81 -0.48 7.04
N LEU A 103 -4.59 -0.99 7.23
CA LEU A 103 -3.37 -0.20 7.00
C LEU A 103 -3.12 0.11 5.52
N VAL A 104 -3.82 -0.59 4.63
CA VAL A 104 -3.64 -0.47 3.18
C VAL A 104 -4.95 -0.25 2.41
N ASP A 105 -6.13 -0.51 3.01
CA ASP A 105 -7.46 -0.28 2.42
C ASP A 105 -7.68 1.21 2.07
N ASN A 106 -7.86 1.47 0.77
CA ASN A 106 -8.09 2.78 0.19
C ASN A 106 -9.59 3.13 0.05
N GLY A 107 -10.46 2.42 0.78
CA GLY A 107 -11.90 2.59 0.71
C GLY A 107 -12.57 1.77 -0.40
N ASN A 108 -11.81 0.99 -1.18
CA ASN A 108 -12.40 0.07 -2.15
C ASN A 108 -12.92 -1.23 -1.50
N GLY A 109 -12.42 -1.56 -0.30
CA GLY A 109 -12.83 -2.74 0.45
C GLY A 109 -13.97 -2.48 1.42
N THR A 110 -13.61 -2.17 2.66
CA THR A 110 -14.55 -2.14 3.78
C THR A 110 -15.55 -0.99 3.67
N TYR A 111 -15.12 0.17 3.16
CA TYR A 111 -16.02 1.31 3.00
C TYR A 111 -17.20 1.00 2.08
N LYS A 112 -16.95 0.34 0.95
CA LYS A 112 -18.02 -0.13 0.06
C LYS A 112 -18.84 -1.26 0.69
N LEU A 113 -18.19 -2.20 1.37
CA LEU A 113 -18.87 -3.33 2.02
C LEU A 113 -19.88 -2.87 3.07
N THR A 114 -19.57 -1.79 3.78
CA THR A 114 -20.41 -1.24 4.86
C THR A 114 -21.36 -0.15 4.37
N ASN A 115 -21.66 -0.10 3.07
CA ASN A 115 -22.52 0.91 2.47
C ASN A 115 -22.08 2.35 2.82
N HIS A 116 -20.78 2.59 2.83
CA HIS A 116 -20.14 3.87 3.15
C HIS A 116 -20.39 4.35 4.60
N GLU A 117 -20.66 3.45 5.54
CA GLU A 117 -20.86 3.80 6.96
C GLU A 117 -19.59 3.59 7.81
N TRP A 118 -18.64 2.78 7.34
CA TRP A 118 -17.43 2.45 8.09
C TRP A 118 -16.18 2.33 7.20
N PRO A 119 -15.05 2.96 7.54
CA PRO A 119 -14.81 3.79 8.72
C PRO A 119 -15.63 5.09 8.69
N ALA A 120 -15.78 5.74 9.85
CA ALA A 120 -16.73 6.84 10.05
C ALA A 120 -16.52 8.02 9.07
N PRO A 121 -17.45 8.30 8.13
CA PRO A 121 -17.24 9.26 7.04
C PRO A 121 -17.00 10.70 7.48
N CYS A 122 -17.54 11.09 8.64
CA CYS A 122 -17.39 12.45 9.19
C CYS A 122 -15.94 12.87 9.39
N CYS A 123 -15.08 11.87 9.55
CA CYS A 123 -13.86 12.00 10.31
C CYS A 123 -12.70 11.33 9.58
N THR A 124 -12.94 10.28 8.80
CA THR A 124 -11.92 9.67 7.94
C THR A 124 -11.89 10.25 6.53
N TRP A 125 -10.79 10.00 5.82
CA TRP A 125 -10.62 10.48 4.45
C TRP A 125 -11.11 9.45 3.45
N GLN A 126 -12.24 9.71 2.78
CA GLN A 126 -12.73 8.92 1.64
C GLN A 126 -12.69 7.40 1.85
N GLY A 127 -13.10 6.93 3.04
CA GLY A 127 -13.18 5.50 3.37
C GLY A 127 -11.88 4.83 3.82
N ARG A 128 -10.75 5.56 3.90
CA ARG A 128 -9.50 5.06 4.49
C ARG A 128 -9.62 4.98 6.00
N PHE A 129 -8.88 4.07 6.64
CA PHE A 129 -8.74 4.04 8.10
C PHE A 129 -7.71 5.08 8.59
N SER A 130 -7.73 6.27 8.01
CA SER A 130 -6.83 7.38 8.34
C SER A 130 -7.46 8.71 7.90
N ASN A 131 -6.74 9.81 8.10
CA ASN A 131 -7.11 11.16 7.65
C ASN A 131 -6.55 11.53 6.27
N GLY A 132 -6.05 10.56 5.50
CA GLY A 132 -5.56 10.74 4.13
C GLY A 132 -5.19 9.39 3.49
N PRO A 133 -4.47 9.41 2.35
CA PRO A 133 -4.00 8.20 1.68
C PRO A 133 -3.16 7.28 2.58
N THR A 134 -3.24 5.97 2.31
CA THR A 134 -2.45 4.94 3.00
C THR A 134 -1.01 4.87 2.47
N TRP A 135 -0.13 4.15 3.16
CA TRP A 135 1.29 4.10 2.76
C TRP A 135 1.53 3.49 1.36
N PRO A 136 0.75 2.52 0.85
CA PRO A 136 0.91 2.08 -0.55
C PRO A 136 0.45 3.14 -1.55
N GLU A 137 -0.57 3.95 -1.22
CA GLU A 137 -1.00 5.07 -2.05
C GLU A 137 0.08 6.16 -2.10
N GLU A 138 0.66 6.50 -0.95
CA GLU A 138 1.80 7.44 -0.85
C GLU A 138 3.04 6.89 -1.57
N LEU A 139 3.34 5.59 -1.43
CA LEU A 139 4.44 4.94 -2.12
C LEU A 139 4.24 4.98 -3.63
N ALA A 140 3.02 4.74 -4.12
CA ALA A 140 2.69 4.87 -5.53
C ALA A 140 2.98 6.28 -6.04
N GLY A 141 2.59 7.31 -5.28
CA GLY A 141 2.94 8.71 -5.57
C GLY A 141 4.45 8.94 -5.66
N LEU A 142 5.22 8.42 -4.70
CA LEU A 142 6.68 8.54 -4.65
C LEU A 142 7.40 7.75 -5.77
N LEU A 143 6.80 6.67 -6.26
CA LEU A 143 7.30 5.86 -7.38
C LEU A 143 6.75 6.32 -8.74
N HIS A 144 5.91 7.36 -8.76
CA HIS A 144 5.22 7.86 -9.94
C HIS A 144 4.37 6.77 -10.63
N VAL A 145 3.79 5.87 -9.84
CA VAL A 145 2.81 4.88 -10.30
C VAL A 145 1.43 5.50 -10.16
N SER A 146 0.73 5.65 -11.28
CA SER A 146 -0.56 6.33 -11.34
C SER A 146 -1.72 5.52 -10.77
N HIS A 147 -1.52 4.21 -10.50
CA HIS A 147 -2.61 3.34 -10.11
C HIS A 147 -2.22 2.28 -9.07
N VAL A 148 -3.02 2.23 -8.00
CA VAL A 148 -3.01 1.18 -6.98
C VAL A 148 -4.31 0.39 -7.10
N GLN A 149 -4.21 -0.88 -7.49
CA GLN A 149 -5.32 -1.83 -7.48
C GLN A 149 -5.46 -2.41 -6.08
N ASP A 150 -6.43 -1.91 -5.33
CA ASP A 150 -6.64 -2.30 -3.94
C ASP A 150 -7.74 -3.36 -3.79
N PHE A 151 -7.35 -4.49 -3.17
CA PHE A 151 -8.22 -5.60 -2.79
C PHE A 151 -8.35 -5.75 -1.27
N ALA A 152 -7.71 -4.89 -0.48
CA ALA A 152 -7.71 -4.95 0.97
C ALA A 152 -9.09 -4.67 1.58
N TYR A 153 -9.30 -5.16 2.79
CA TYR A 153 -10.48 -4.89 3.59
C TYR A 153 -10.07 -4.62 5.02
N GLY A 154 -10.40 -3.44 5.55
CA GLY A 154 -10.19 -3.12 6.96
C GLY A 154 -10.73 -4.19 7.92
N GLY A 155 -9.85 -4.80 8.71
CA GLY A 155 -10.15 -5.92 9.61
C GLY A 155 -9.86 -7.32 9.04
N SER A 156 -9.33 -7.41 7.83
CA SER A 156 -8.92 -8.68 7.21
C SER A 156 -7.83 -9.38 8.02
N THR A 157 -7.97 -10.70 8.17
CA THR A 157 -6.93 -11.60 8.69
C THR A 157 -6.21 -12.30 7.54
N SER A 158 -5.18 -13.10 7.84
CA SER A 158 -4.53 -13.92 6.83
C SER A 158 -5.45 -15.05 6.35
N ASN A 159 -6.20 -15.69 7.27
CA ASN A 159 -7.09 -16.80 6.96
C ASN A 159 -8.31 -16.87 7.89
N ASN A 160 -9.51 -16.68 7.33
CA ASN A 160 -10.77 -16.71 8.06
C ASN A 160 -11.12 -18.08 8.64
N LYS A 161 -10.52 -19.17 8.12
CA LYS A 161 -10.69 -20.52 8.71
C LYS A 161 -10.01 -20.63 10.08
N ASN A 162 -8.93 -19.88 10.30
CA ASN A 162 -8.20 -19.87 11.56
C ASN A 162 -8.78 -18.77 12.48
N VAL A 163 -8.84 -17.55 11.96
CA VAL A 163 -9.34 -16.38 12.67
C VAL A 163 -10.22 -15.56 11.72
N GLN A 164 -11.53 -15.55 11.95
CA GLN A 164 -12.45 -14.73 11.16
C GLN A 164 -12.22 -13.23 11.42
N GLY A 165 -11.74 -12.52 10.39
CA GLY A 165 -11.65 -11.06 10.38
C GLY A 165 -13.03 -10.41 10.29
N LYS A 166 -13.19 -9.25 10.93
CA LYS A 166 -14.45 -8.51 10.96
C LYS A 166 -14.21 -7.01 10.84
N SER A 167 -15.27 -6.26 10.58
CA SER A 167 -15.24 -4.81 10.54
C SER A 167 -16.59 -4.20 10.93
N GLY A 168 -16.73 -2.90 10.72
CA GLY A 168 -17.87 -2.11 11.17
C GLY A 168 -17.70 -1.62 12.61
N TYR A 169 -18.49 -0.63 13.00
CA TYR A 169 -18.43 -0.02 14.34
C TYR A 169 -18.55 -1.04 15.49
N ASN A 170 -19.37 -2.07 15.31
CA ASN A 170 -19.58 -3.14 16.29
C ASN A 170 -18.68 -4.37 16.09
N GLU A 171 -17.76 -4.33 15.13
CA GLU A 171 -16.90 -5.45 14.73
C GLU A 171 -17.71 -6.73 14.42
N SER A 172 -18.87 -6.56 13.76
CA SER A 172 -19.82 -7.65 13.50
C SER A 172 -19.86 -8.09 12.05
N ILE A 173 -19.32 -7.29 11.12
CA ILE A 173 -19.42 -7.53 9.68
C ILE A 173 -18.22 -8.38 9.24
N PRO A 174 -18.40 -9.64 8.79
CA PRO A 174 -17.29 -10.44 8.29
C PRO A 174 -16.66 -9.81 7.06
N VAL A 175 -15.33 -9.85 6.96
CA VAL A 175 -14.59 -9.34 5.80
C VAL A 175 -13.78 -10.45 5.11
N PRO A 176 -13.53 -10.34 3.80
CA PRO A 176 -12.63 -11.25 3.08
C PRO A 176 -11.21 -11.26 3.67
N ASP A 177 -10.66 -12.46 3.87
CA ASP A 177 -9.26 -12.68 4.26
C ASP A 177 -8.30 -12.56 3.06
N LEU A 178 -6.99 -12.61 3.32
CA LEU A 178 -5.96 -12.56 2.28
C LEU A 178 -6.19 -13.60 1.17
N VAL A 179 -6.54 -14.84 1.54
CA VAL A 179 -6.79 -15.93 0.57
C VAL A 179 -7.94 -15.57 -0.39
N THR A 180 -9.01 -14.99 0.14
CA THR A 180 -10.17 -14.55 -0.63
C THR A 180 -9.82 -13.35 -1.52
N GLN A 181 -9.04 -12.41 -1.01
CA GLN A 181 -8.61 -11.22 -1.75
C GLN A 181 -7.72 -11.58 -2.95
N VAL A 182 -6.70 -12.44 -2.75
CA VAL A 182 -5.84 -12.94 -3.83
C VAL A 182 -6.65 -13.73 -4.85
N SER A 183 -7.59 -14.56 -4.38
CA SER A 183 -8.50 -15.28 -5.29
C SER A 183 -9.41 -14.34 -6.08
N LYS A 184 -9.86 -13.23 -5.49
CA LYS A 184 -10.66 -12.22 -6.17
C LYS A 184 -9.86 -11.54 -7.28
N TYR A 185 -8.63 -11.13 -7.00
CA TYR A 185 -7.73 -10.56 -8.01
C TYR A 185 -7.51 -11.54 -9.17
N LEU A 186 -7.12 -12.77 -8.89
CA LEU A 186 -6.82 -13.77 -9.92
C LEU A 186 -8.04 -14.09 -10.79
N ARG A 187 -9.27 -14.08 -10.25
CA ARG A 187 -10.49 -14.24 -11.06
C ARG A 187 -10.75 -13.09 -12.03
N THR A 188 -10.34 -11.88 -11.65
CA THR A 188 -10.50 -10.68 -12.49
C THR A 188 -9.31 -10.40 -13.40
N ALA A 189 -8.17 -11.03 -13.12
CA ALA A 189 -6.95 -10.85 -13.88
C ALA A 189 -7.03 -11.58 -15.23
N LYS A 190 -6.37 -11.01 -16.24
CA LYS A 190 -6.31 -11.60 -17.59
C LYS A 190 -5.67 -12.99 -17.53
N ASP A 191 -6.31 -13.95 -18.20
CA ASP A 191 -5.90 -15.36 -18.23
C ASP A 191 -5.76 -16.00 -16.83
N GLN A 192 -6.35 -15.38 -15.80
CA GLN A 192 -6.18 -15.74 -14.38
C GLN A 192 -4.72 -15.76 -13.92
N ARG A 193 -3.89 -14.90 -14.51
CA ARG A 193 -2.46 -14.80 -14.24
C ARG A 193 -2.13 -13.46 -13.59
N ALA A 194 -1.13 -13.49 -12.72
CA ALA A 194 -0.53 -12.28 -12.20
C ALA A 194 0.25 -11.59 -13.33
N ASP A 195 0.10 -10.27 -13.43
CA ASP A 195 0.97 -9.43 -14.25
C ASP A 195 2.43 -9.52 -13.74
N PRO A 196 3.38 -10.00 -14.57
CA PRO A 196 4.81 -10.08 -14.22
C PRO A 196 5.51 -8.74 -14.00
N HIS A 197 4.80 -7.62 -14.18
CA HIS A 197 5.35 -6.28 -14.11
C HIS A 197 4.71 -5.40 -13.05
N ALA A 198 3.69 -5.91 -12.38
CA ALA A 198 3.14 -5.28 -11.19
C ALA A 198 3.95 -5.64 -9.94
N VAL A 199 3.90 -4.74 -8.95
CA VAL A 199 4.37 -5.00 -7.58
C VAL A 199 3.20 -5.47 -6.75
N TYR A 200 3.30 -6.63 -6.12
CA TYR A 200 2.26 -7.20 -5.27
C TYR A 200 2.59 -6.99 -3.81
N ILE A 201 1.79 -6.20 -3.09
CA ILE A 201 1.98 -5.95 -1.66
C ILE A 201 0.99 -6.82 -0.88
N LEU A 202 1.50 -7.68 0.01
CA LEU A 202 0.70 -8.48 0.93
C LEU A 202 0.93 -7.97 2.35
N SER A 203 -0.06 -7.26 2.91
CA SER A 203 0.02 -6.63 4.22
C SER A 203 -1.11 -7.08 5.14
N THR A 204 -0.86 -8.08 5.98
CA THR A 204 -1.83 -8.63 6.93
C THR A 204 -1.09 -9.26 8.12
N GLY A 205 -1.83 -9.74 9.12
CA GLY A 205 -1.31 -10.45 10.29
C GLY A 205 -1.55 -9.75 11.63
N SER A 206 -1.81 -8.44 11.63
CA SER A 206 -2.16 -7.69 12.84
C SER A 206 -3.55 -8.05 13.37
N ASN A 207 -4.51 -8.28 12.47
CA ASN A 207 -5.87 -8.69 12.84
C ASN A 207 -5.93 -10.14 13.32
N ASP A 208 -5.05 -11.02 12.84
CA ASP A 208 -4.91 -12.39 13.35
C ASP A 208 -4.58 -12.35 14.84
N LEU A 209 -3.61 -11.52 15.24
CA LEU A 209 -3.32 -11.25 16.65
C LEU A 209 -4.51 -10.60 17.37
N TYR A 210 -5.10 -9.54 16.82
CA TYR A 210 -6.19 -8.81 17.48
C TYR A 210 -7.41 -9.68 17.77
N TYR A 211 -7.92 -10.42 16.79
CA TYR A 211 -9.09 -11.28 16.96
C TYR A 211 -8.76 -12.64 17.57
N GLY A 212 -7.57 -13.17 17.29
CA GLY A 212 -7.13 -14.47 17.77
C GLY A 212 -6.76 -14.46 19.25
N SER A 213 -6.11 -13.41 19.74
CA SER A 213 -5.74 -13.28 21.16
C SER A 213 -6.96 -13.18 22.09
N GLN A 214 -8.12 -12.77 21.58
CA GLN A 214 -9.38 -12.80 22.31
C GLN A 214 -9.95 -14.23 22.49
N LYS A 215 -9.44 -15.20 21.74
CA LYS A 215 -9.97 -16.58 21.69
C LYS A 215 -8.97 -17.63 22.17
N SER A 216 -7.67 -17.38 22.06
CA SER A 216 -6.64 -18.39 22.34
C SER A 216 -5.35 -17.76 22.86
N LEU A 217 -4.64 -18.51 23.72
CA LEU A 217 -3.29 -18.18 24.19
C LEU A 217 -2.18 -18.77 23.30
N HIS A 218 -2.51 -19.52 22.25
CA HIS A 218 -1.54 -20.14 21.33
C HIS A 218 -0.97 -19.14 20.30
N LEU A 219 -0.48 -18.00 20.78
CA LEU A 219 -0.09 -16.86 19.95
C LEU A 219 1.09 -17.19 19.01
N LEU A 220 2.06 -18.00 19.45
CA LEU A 220 3.19 -18.38 18.60
C LEU A 220 2.76 -19.24 17.40
N LYS A 221 1.86 -20.21 17.64
CA LYS A 221 1.30 -21.06 16.57
C LYS A 221 0.49 -20.23 15.58
N MET A 222 -0.27 -19.25 16.09
CA MET A 222 -1.04 -18.35 15.25
C MET A 222 -0.13 -17.48 14.36
N ALA A 223 0.99 -16.99 14.89
CA ALA A 223 1.98 -16.29 14.09
C ALA A 223 2.57 -17.18 12.98
N ASP A 224 2.84 -18.46 13.29
CA ASP A 224 3.29 -19.46 12.31
C ASP A 224 2.24 -19.65 11.21
N GLU A 225 0.99 -19.91 11.58
CA GLU A 225 -0.13 -20.13 10.64
C GLU A 225 -0.43 -18.91 9.75
N ALA A 226 -0.30 -17.70 10.32
CA ALA A 226 -0.50 -16.47 9.57
C ALA A 226 0.59 -16.27 8.50
N VAL A 227 1.85 -16.45 8.88
CA VAL A 227 2.97 -16.34 7.93
C VAL A 227 2.95 -17.47 6.90
N ASP A 228 2.59 -18.70 7.29
CA ASP A 228 2.45 -19.80 6.34
C ASP A 228 1.37 -19.52 5.30
N THR A 229 0.26 -18.88 5.69
CA THR A 229 -0.78 -18.44 4.75
C THR A 229 -0.26 -17.37 3.79
N ILE A 230 0.42 -16.34 4.32
CA ILE A 230 1.02 -15.27 3.49
C ILE A 230 2.03 -15.86 2.50
N LYS A 231 2.88 -16.79 2.97
CA LYS A 231 3.85 -17.51 2.15
C LYS A 231 3.16 -18.32 1.06
N CYS A 232 2.07 -19.02 1.35
CA CYS A 232 1.29 -19.77 0.37
C CYS A 232 0.71 -18.87 -0.72
N GLU A 233 0.06 -17.76 -0.35
CA GLU A 233 -0.52 -16.84 -1.33
C GLU A 233 0.55 -16.10 -2.14
N ALA A 234 1.70 -15.77 -1.54
CA ALA A 234 2.85 -15.25 -2.28
C ALA A 234 3.39 -16.27 -3.30
N LYS A 235 3.56 -17.55 -2.91
CA LYS A 235 3.94 -18.64 -3.84
C LYS A 235 2.93 -18.76 -4.97
N ARG A 236 1.64 -18.65 -4.67
CA ARG A 236 0.56 -18.74 -5.66
C ARG A 236 0.64 -17.61 -6.68
N LEU A 237 0.84 -16.37 -6.23
CA LEU A 237 1.05 -15.22 -7.14
C LEU A 237 2.28 -15.41 -8.01
N ILE A 238 3.42 -15.83 -7.43
CA ILE A 238 4.66 -16.10 -8.15
C ILE A 238 4.46 -17.18 -9.21
N HIS A 239 3.84 -18.31 -8.85
CA HIS A 239 3.54 -19.41 -9.77
C HIS A 239 2.63 -18.96 -10.93
N LEU A 240 1.74 -18.00 -10.67
CA LEU A 240 0.82 -17.45 -11.66
C LEU A 240 1.38 -16.24 -12.42
N GLY A 241 2.63 -15.84 -12.19
CA GLY A 241 3.36 -14.89 -13.03
C GLY A 241 3.93 -13.67 -12.32
N ALA A 242 3.69 -13.47 -11.02
CA ALA A 242 4.23 -12.32 -10.31
C ALA A 242 5.76 -12.39 -10.18
N ASN A 243 6.47 -11.37 -10.67
CA ASN A 243 7.93 -11.29 -10.53
C ASN A 243 8.38 -10.45 -9.34
N THR A 244 7.53 -9.55 -8.82
CA THR A 244 7.89 -8.67 -7.71
C THR A 244 6.84 -8.74 -6.61
N VAL A 245 7.19 -9.33 -5.47
CA VAL A 245 6.30 -9.47 -4.31
C VAL A 245 6.92 -8.77 -3.11
N VAL A 246 6.16 -7.91 -2.46
CA VAL A 246 6.51 -7.23 -1.22
C VAL A 246 5.67 -7.83 -0.10
N LEU A 247 6.32 -8.47 0.85
CA LEU A 247 5.71 -8.90 2.11
C LEU A 247 5.95 -7.82 3.16
N THR A 248 5.02 -7.67 4.11
CA THR A 248 5.21 -6.73 5.22
C THR A 248 5.46 -7.45 6.53
N SER A 249 6.38 -6.93 7.35
CA SER A 249 6.30 -7.17 8.79
C SER A 249 5.09 -6.43 9.37
N ILE A 250 4.64 -6.78 10.56
CA ILE A 250 3.56 -6.03 11.23
C ILE A 250 4.15 -4.89 12.06
N THR A 251 3.45 -3.75 12.07
CA THR A 251 3.83 -2.58 12.89
C THR A 251 3.89 -2.94 14.37
N ASP A 252 4.70 -2.22 15.15
CA ASP A 252 4.71 -2.40 16.60
C ASP A 252 3.38 -1.97 17.21
N MET A 253 2.50 -2.93 17.47
CA MET A 253 1.18 -2.69 18.05
C MET A 253 1.29 -2.17 19.48
N GLY A 254 2.39 -2.44 20.20
CA GLY A 254 2.64 -1.93 21.55
C GLY A 254 2.76 -0.41 21.61
N LEU A 255 3.04 0.25 20.48
CA LEU A 255 3.09 1.70 20.38
C LEU A 255 1.71 2.34 20.21
N THR A 256 0.68 1.59 19.80
CA THR A 256 -0.65 2.12 19.51
C THR A 256 -1.37 2.65 20.77
N PRO A 257 -2.23 3.68 20.64
CA PRO A 257 -3.03 4.16 21.76
C PRO A 257 -3.92 3.05 22.36
N SER A 258 -4.44 2.16 21.51
CA SER A 258 -5.20 0.98 21.95
C SER A 258 -4.45 0.16 23.00
N PHE A 259 -3.22 -0.27 22.68
CA PHE A 259 -2.41 -1.06 23.61
C PHE A 259 -1.91 -0.25 24.80
N ARG A 260 -1.54 1.02 24.61
CA ARG A 260 -1.01 1.87 25.67
C ARG A 260 -2.03 2.20 26.75
N HIS A 261 -3.25 2.54 26.36
CA HIS A 261 -4.29 2.98 27.28
C HIS A 261 -5.17 1.82 27.76
N TYR A 262 -5.38 0.79 26.94
CA TYR A 262 -6.36 -0.27 27.23
C TYR A 262 -5.76 -1.68 27.29
N GLY A 263 -4.48 -1.86 26.91
CA GLY A 263 -3.81 -3.16 26.95
C GLY A 263 -3.27 -3.50 28.35
N ASN A 264 -3.62 -4.69 28.87
CA ASN A 264 -3.07 -5.23 30.12
C ASN A 264 -1.69 -5.92 29.93
N LEU A 265 -0.97 -6.16 31.03
CA LEU A 265 0.41 -6.69 31.01
C LEU A 265 0.54 -8.04 30.28
N VAL A 266 -0.42 -8.95 30.50
CA VAL A 266 -0.43 -10.29 29.88
C VAL A 266 -0.63 -10.18 28.36
N MET A 267 -1.57 -9.34 27.93
CA MET A 267 -1.83 -9.08 26.51
C MET A 267 -0.62 -8.44 25.83
N ARG A 268 0.08 -7.51 26.50
CA ARG A 268 1.30 -6.88 25.97
C ARG A 268 2.42 -7.91 25.78
N GLY A 269 2.67 -8.75 26.78
CA GLY A 269 3.70 -9.80 26.70
C GLY A 269 3.42 -10.82 25.59
N GLY A 270 2.18 -11.32 25.53
CA GLY A 270 1.76 -12.27 24.50
C GLY A 270 1.79 -11.68 23.08
N SER A 271 1.33 -10.44 22.92
CA SER A 271 1.36 -9.72 21.65
C SER A 271 2.78 -9.48 21.17
N ASN A 272 3.70 -9.13 22.07
CA ASN A 272 5.10 -8.99 21.72
C ASN A 272 5.71 -10.32 21.23
N ALA A 273 5.40 -11.43 21.90
CA ALA A 273 5.86 -12.76 21.48
C ALA A 273 5.31 -13.13 20.08
N TYR A 274 4.03 -12.84 19.82
CA TYR A 274 3.44 -12.99 18.48
C TYR A 274 4.20 -12.15 17.44
N MET A 275 4.38 -10.85 17.70
CA MET A 275 5.01 -9.93 16.74
C MET A 275 6.45 -10.33 16.43
N LEU A 276 7.24 -10.71 17.45
CA LEU A 276 8.61 -11.18 17.26
C LEU A 276 8.66 -12.45 16.40
N ARG A 277 7.77 -13.41 16.69
CA ARG A 277 7.67 -14.68 15.94
C ARG A 277 7.23 -14.43 14.50
N PHE A 278 6.16 -13.67 14.29
CA PHE A 278 5.65 -13.30 12.97
C PHE A 278 6.74 -12.60 12.15
N ASN A 279 7.39 -11.58 12.73
CA ASN A 279 8.40 -10.78 12.03
C ASN A 279 9.66 -11.59 11.74
N GLN A 280 10.01 -12.56 12.57
CA GLN A 280 11.08 -13.52 12.27
C GLN A 280 10.68 -14.41 11.09
N ASN A 281 9.52 -15.05 11.17
CA ASN A 281 9.10 -16.01 10.15
C ASN A 281 8.87 -15.33 8.79
N ILE A 282 8.36 -14.10 8.74
CA ILE A 282 8.15 -13.40 7.47
C ILE A 282 9.49 -13.04 6.80
N ARG A 283 10.54 -12.73 7.59
CA ARG A 283 11.91 -12.57 7.09
C ARG A 283 12.45 -13.86 6.49
N GLU A 284 12.16 -15.00 7.12
CA GLU A 284 12.54 -16.32 6.61
C GLU A 284 11.76 -16.66 5.33
N ALA A 285 10.45 -16.37 5.30
CA ALA A 285 9.61 -16.54 4.12
C ALA A 285 10.13 -15.74 2.91
N VAL A 286 10.58 -14.49 3.10
CA VAL A 286 11.19 -13.70 2.01
C VAL A 286 12.41 -14.41 1.42
N LYS A 287 13.28 -14.99 2.26
CA LYS A 287 14.45 -15.76 1.80
C LYS A 287 14.04 -17.05 1.07
N GLU A 288 13.05 -17.77 1.59
CA GLU A 288 12.55 -19.01 0.98
C GLU A 288 11.89 -18.80 -0.39
N LEU A 289 11.25 -17.66 -0.59
CA LEU A 289 10.50 -17.36 -1.82
C LEU A 289 11.37 -16.76 -2.92
N GLN A 290 12.59 -16.35 -2.59
CA GLN A 290 13.53 -15.74 -3.53
C GLN A 290 13.94 -16.75 -4.63
N GLN A 291 13.87 -16.34 -5.90
CA GLN A 291 14.25 -17.15 -7.06
C GLN A 291 15.08 -16.34 -8.07
N PRO A 292 15.81 -16.97 -9.01
CA PRO A 292 16.72 -16.27 -9.95
C PRO A 292 16.11 -15.14 -10.80
N ASN A 293 14.78 -15.04 -10.91
CA ASN A 293 14.09 -13.98 -11.66
C ASN A 293 12.87 -13.38 -10.91
N ILE A 294 12.73 -13.72 -9.62
CA ILE A 294 11.62 -13.26 -8.78
C ILE A 294 12.22 -12.42 -7.67
N GLN A 295 11.80 -11.19 -7.53
CA GLN A 295 12.19 -10.30 -6.44
C GLN A 295 11.16 -10.41 -5.32
N VAL A 296 11.57 -10.94 -4.17
CA VAL A 296 10.75 -10.95 -2.97
C VAL A 296 11.39 -10.01 -1.96
N MET A 297 10.61 -9.06 -1.46
CA MET A 297 11.10 -7.94 -0.64
C MET A 297 10.33 -7.89 0.67
N LEU A 298 10.97 -7.34 1.71
CA LEU A 298 10.33 -7.10 2.99
C LEU A 298 10.19 -5.60 3.23
N ALA A 299 8.97 -5.08 3.23
CA ALA A 299 8.70 -3.80 3.85
C ALA A 299 8.66 -3.99 5.38
N ASN A 300 9.71 -3.54 6.06
CA ASN A 300 9.87 -3.79 7.49
C ASN A 300 9.12 -2.75 8.35
N LEU A 301 7.77 -2.77 8.25
CA LEU A 301 6.89 -1.83 8.95
C LEU A 301 7.13 -1.80 10.47
N TYR A 302 7.50 -2.92 11.10
CA TYR A 302 7.92 -2.95 12.51
C TYR A 302 9.05 -1.95 12.77
N LYS A 303 10.18 -2.13 12.07
CA LYS A 303 11.35 -1.26 12.20
C LYS A 303 11.03 0.18 11.83
N TYR A 304 10.31 0.40 10.73
CA TYR A 304 9.97 1.76 10.31
C TYR A 304 9.10 2.47 11.35
N SER A 305 8.12 1.78 11.94
CA SER A 305 7.27 2.34 12.99
C SER A 305 8.05 2.68 14.27
N GLU A 306 8.99 1.83 14.68
CA GLU A 306 9.88 2.13 15.81
C GLU A 306 10.80 3.31 15.55
N ASP A 307 11.41 3.37 14.36
CA ASP A 307 12.33 4.44 13.98
C ASP A 307 11.57 5.78 13.94
N ILE A 308 10.39 5.83 13.30
CA ILE A 308 9.51 7.01 13.26
C ILE A 308 9.10 7.44 14.67
N TYR A 309 8.73 6.50 15.54
CA TYR A 309 8.39 6.82 16.93
C TYR A 309 9.57 7.44 17.68
N LYS A 310 10.77 6.85 17.56
CA LYS A 310 12.00 7.35 18.21
C LYS A 310 12.45 8.69 17.64
N SER A 311 12.13 8.98 16.37
CA SER A 311 12.49 10.22 15.70
C SER A 311 11.34 11.21 15.51
N ALA A 312 10.19 11.01 16.18
CA ALA A 312 8.95 11.75 15.93
C ALA A 312 9.12 13.27 15.86
N HIS A 313 9.85 13.86 16.81
CA HIS A 313 10.11 15.30 16.85
C HIS A 313 10.82 15.81 15.58
N ARG A 314 11.72 15.02 14.98
CA ARG A 314 12.42 15.38 13.73
C ARG A 314 11.47 15.43 12.53
N HIS A 315 10.32 14.79 12.62
CA HIS A 315 9.31 14.75 11.55
C HIS A 315 8.14 15.72 11.77
N GLY A 316 8.20 16.55 12.82
CA GLY A 316 7.13 17.48 13.21
C GLY A 316 6.01 16.83 14.02
N ILE A 317 6.16 15.56 14.43
CA ILE A 317 5.16 14.85 15.24
C ILE A 317 5.40 15.21 16.70
N LYS A 318 4.37 15.80 17.33
CA LYS A 318 4.38 16.22 18.74
C LYS A 318 3.69 15.21 19.65
N ASN A 319 2.65 14.52 19.19
CA ASN A 319 1.96 13.49 19.97
C ASN A 319 2.14 12.10 19.35
N THR A 320 2.80 11.21 20.09
CA THR A 320 3.03 9.80 19.72
C THR A 320 2.28 8.81 20.60
N THR A 321 1.46 9.30 21.53
CA THR A 321 0.83 8.47 22.58
C THR A 321 -0.68 8.38 22.38
N ASP A 322 -1.34 9.51 22.17
CA ASP A 322 -2.80 9.58 22.03
C ASP A 322 -3.21 9.61 20.55
N ALA A 323 -4.45 9.20 20.30
CA ALA A 323 -5.09 9.36 19.00
C ALA A 323 -5.55 10.80 18.77
N CYS A 324 -5.48 11.29 17.52
CA CYS A 324 -6.08 12.56 17.12
C CYS A 324 -7.62 12.49 17.14
N LEU A 325 -8.20 11.36 16.72
CA LEU A 325 -9.62 11.08 16.71
C LEU A 325 -9.96 10.18 17.91
N GLN A 326 -10.72 10.73 18.85
CA GLN A 326 -11.05 10.08 20.12
C GLN A 326 -12.55 9.96 20.34
N GLY A 327 -12.99 8.91 21.02
CA GLY A 327 -14.40 8.67 21.34
C GLY A 327 -15.23 8.10 20.18
N PHE A 328 -14.56 7.64 19.12
CA PHE A 328 -15.22 7.08 17.92
C PHE A 328 -15.16 5.56 17.86
N SER A 329 -14.31 4.90 18.66
CA SER A 329 -14.32 3.45 18.82
C SER A 329 -15.30 2.99 19.91
N LYS A 330 -15.71 1.73 19.86
CA LYS A 330 -16.52 1.10 20.90
C LYS A 330 -15.79 1.10 22.25
N THR A 331 -14.49 0.78 22.25
CA THR A 331 -13.64 0.75 23.45
C THR A 331 -13.61 2.09 24.16
N GLU A 332 -13.38 3.19 23.43
CA GLU A 332 -13.37 4.53 24.00
C GLU A 332 -14.72 4.94 24.59
N LYS A 333 -15.81 4.62 23.88
CA LYS A 333 -17.17 4.90 24.36
C LYS A 333 -17.49 4.15 25.65
N GLN A 334 -17.04 2.89 25.77
CA GLN A 334 -17.20 2.09 27.00
C GLN A 334 -16.43 2.70 28.18
N HIS A 335 -15.33 3.40 27.93
CA HIS A 335 -14.54 4.12 28.94
C HIS A 335 -14.99 5.58 29.13
N GLY A 336 -16.12 5.99 28.54
CA GLY A 336 -16.69 7.33 28.72
C GLY A 336 -15.91 8.45 28.00
N VAL A 337 -15.03 8.11 27.05
CA VAL A 337 -14.28 9.10 26.27
C VAL A 337 -15.24 9.85 25.34
N LYS A 338 -15.22 11.18 25.42
CA LYS A 338 -16.05 12.04 24.59
C LYS A 338 -15.48 12.13 23.17
N LYS A 339 -16.36 12.29 22.19
CA LYS A 339 -15.96 12.51 20.79
C LYS A 339 -15.15 13.79 20.67
N HIS A 340 -13.92 13.67 20.18
CA HIS A 340 -13.02 14.79 19.96
C HIS A 340 -12.14 14.49 18.74
N ARG A 341 -11.81 15.53 17.98
CA ARG A 341 -10.85 15.50 16.89
C ARG A 341 -9.83 16.60 17.14
N CYS A 342 -8.54 16.28 17.06
CA CYS A 342 -7.47 17.25 17.22
C CYS A 342 -7.45 18.29 16.07
N ASP A 343 -6.90 19.47 16.35
CA ASP A 343 -6.85 20.57 15.37
C ASP A 343 -5.80 20.34 14.27
N ASN A 344 -4.65 19.75 14.62
CA ASN A 344 -3.51 19.54 13.73
C ASN A 344 -3.12 18.06 13.61
N PRO A 345 -3.80 17.28 12.73
CA PRO A 345 -3.53 15.84 12.58
C PRO A 345 -2.09 15.51 12.18
N ASP A 346 -1.38 16.39 11.47
CA ASP A 346 0.01 16.15 11.05
C ASP A 346 1.01 16.20 12.21
N GLU A 347 0.61 16.71 13.37
CA GLU A 347 1.40 16.69 14.60
C GLU A 347 1.18 15.41 15.42
N TYR A 348 0.31 14.50 14.97
CA TYR A 348 -0.02 13.24 15.63
C TYR A 348 0.52 12.04 14.84
N LEU A 349 1.03 11.03 15.56
CA LEU A 349 1.42 9.75 14.98
C LEU A 349 0.20 8.89 14.64
N TYR A 350 -0.82 8.93 15.50
CA TYR A 350 -2.01 8.07 15.41
C TYR A 350 -3.27 8.88 15.10
N TRP A 351 -4.00 8.40 14.09
CA TRP A 351 -5.29 8.95 13.71
C TRP A 351 -6.37 8.51 14.70
N ASP A 352 -6.53 7.21 14.91
CA ASP A 352 -7.44 6.63 15.90
C ASP A 352 -6.67 5.70 16.86
N LEU A 353 -7.37 4.84 17.61
CA LEU A 353 -6.73 3.93 18.56
C LEU A 353 -5.73 2.95 17.94
N PHE A 354 -5.81 2.68 16.64
CA PHE A 354 -5.07 1.62 15.96
C PHE A 354 -4.24 2.15 14.80
N HIS A 355 -4.77 3.11 14.05
CA HIS A 355 -4.26 3.48 12.75
C HIS A 355 -3.40 4.75 12.78
N PRO A 356 -2.32 4.79 11.98
CA PRO A 356 -1.49 5.98 11.85
C PRO A 356 -2.21 7.12 11.13
N THR A 357 -1.77 8.35 11.34
CA THR A 357 -2.18 9.50 10.52
C THR A 357 -1.64 9.39 9.11
N ASN A 358 -2.19 10.18 8.17
CA ASN A 358 -1.63 10.28 6.84
C ASN A 358 -0.17 10.74 6.87
N ARG A 359 0.17 11.68 7.76
CA ARG A 359 1.57 12.09 7.98
C ARG A 359 2.46 10.90 8.31
N ALA A 360 2.01 9.99 9.17
CA ALA A 360 2.73 8.77 9.49
C ALA A 360 2.75 7.77 8.31
N HIS A 361 1.69 7.66 7.52
CA HIS A 361 1.69 6.89 6.27
C HIS A 361 2.70 7.42 5.24
N GLN A 362 2.86 8.73 5.10
CA GLN A 362 3.89 9.34 4.24
C GLN A 362 5.30 8.93 4.69
N LEU A 363 5.57 8.94 6.00
CA LEU A 363 6.87 8.52 6.54
C LEU A 363 7.12 7.02 6.32
N LEU A 364 6.10 6.18 6.50
CA LEU A 364 6.19 4.74 6.18
C LEU A 364 6.48 4.51 4.69
N ALA A 365 5.83 5.27 3.81
CA ALA A 365 6.06 5.20 2.37
C ALA A 365 7.48 5.66 1.98
N GLN A 366 7.98 6.75 2.58
CA GLN A 366 9.35 7.23 2.38
C GLN A 366 10.39 6.21 2.86
N ALA A 367 10.19 5.62 4.05
CA ALA A 367 11.05 4.58 4.58
C ALA A 367 11.04 3.34 3.67
N THR A 368 9.86 2.90 3.24
CA THR A 368 9.71 1.76 2.33
C THR A 368 10.38 2.01 0.99
N LYS A 369 10.19 3.21 0.39
CA LYS A 369 10.90 3.60 -0.83
C LYS A 369 12.40 3.51 -0.61
N SER A 370 12.93 4.20 0.40
CA SER A 370 14.39 4.24 0.65
C SER A 370 15.02 2.87 0.91
N ASP A 371 14.29 1.92 1.47
CA ASP A 371 14.80 0.58 1.79
C ASP A 371 14.71 -0.38 0.58
N LEU A 372 13.74 -0.16 -0.31
CA LEU A 372 13.40 -1.10 -1.37
C LEU A 372 13.73 -0.61 -2.80
N PHE A 373 13.69 0.69 -3.06
CA PHE A 373 13.75 1.30 -4.41
C PHE A 373 14.74 2.47 -4.46
#